data_AF-A0A951RD22-F1
#
_entry.id   AF-A0A951RD22-F1
#
_cell.length_a   1.000
_cell.length_b   1.000
_cell.length_c   1.000
_cell.angle_alpha   90.00
_cell.angle_beta   90.00
_cell.angle_gamma   90.00
#
_symmetry.space_group_name_H-M   'P 1'
#
loop_
_entity.id
_entity.type
_entity.pdbx_description
1 polymer ?
#
loop_
_entity_poly.entity_id
_entity_poly.type
_entity_poly.pdbx_seq_one_letter_code
_entity_poly.pdbx_strand_id
1 'polypeptide(L)'
;MKRALMIILNVLAVIIIIPLIAALFAKKEYSVEKEVIINKPLEEVFDYVVLLKNQDNFSVWMDMDPATRQEFRRTDGTVGFVSAWQSDDKNVGAGEQEITEIVPYQRIEYELRFIEPFESVSQAYMTTEAL
;
A
#
# COMPACT_ATOMS: atom_id res chain seq x y z
N MET A 1 41.58 2.55 37.95
CA MET A 1 40.81 1.45 37.31
C MET A 1 39.29 1.60 37.48
N LYS A 2 38.74 1.64 38.71
CA LYS A 2 37.28 1.76 38.94
C LYS A 2 36.62 2.98 38.27
N ARG A 3 37.26 4.16 38.34
CA ARG A 3 36.74 5.40 37.69
C ARG A 3 36.69 5.29 36.16
N ALA A 4 37.75 4.76 35.53
CA ALA A 4 37.79 4.55 34.08
C ALA A 4 36.73 3.53 33.62
N LEU A 5 36.56 2.43 34.37
CA LEU A 5 35.52 1.43 34.11
C LEU A 5 34.11 2.03 34.21
N MET A 6 33.83 2.85 35.23
CA MET A 6 32.54 3.53 35.36
C MET A 6 32.28 4.53 34.23
N ILE A 7 33.31 5.25 33.78
CA ILE A 7 33.17 6.18 32.64
C ILE A 7 32.82 5.40 31.36
N ILE A 8 33.52 4.29 31.09
CA ILE A 8 33.25 3.45 29.92
C ILE A 8 31.83 2.88 29.95
N LEU A 9 31.37 2.37 31.10
CA LEU A 9 30.01 1.85 31.26
C LEU A 9 28.93 2.93 31.05
N ASN A 10 29.13 4.14 31.57
CA ASN A 10 28.19 5.24 31.36
C ASN A 10 28.15 5.68 29.89
N VAL A 11 29.31 5.77 29.22
CA VAL A 11 29.37 6.09 27.78
C VAL A 11 28.65 5.03 26.96
N LEU A 12 28.87 3.74 27.26
CA LEU A 12 28.20 2.64 26.57
C LEU A 12 26.67 2.69 26.80
N ALA A 13 26.25 2.97 28.04
CA ALA A 13 24.85 3.12 28.39
C ALA A 13 24.20 4.27 27.62
N VAL A 14 24.87 5.42 27.53
CA VAL A 14 24.38 6.58 26.77
C VAL A 14 24.25 6.26 25.27
N ILE A 15 25.25 5.57 24.69
CA ILE A 15 25.22 5.16 23.27
C ILE A 15 24.03 4.23 22.96
N ILE A 16 23.60 3.41 23.92
CA ILE A 16 22.44 2.51 23.75
C ILE A 16 21.12 3.22 24.08
N ILE A 17 21.08 4.00 25.16
CA ILE A 17 19.85 4.63 25.66
C ILE A 17 19.36 5.73 24.71
N ILE A 18 20.26 6.55 24.15
CA ILE A 18 19.88 7.64 23.24
C ILE A 18 19.08 7.13 22.02
N PRO A 19 19.55 6.15 21.22
CA PRO A 19 18.80 5.67 20.07
C PRO A 19 17.49 4.97 20.48
N LEU A 20 17.45 4.29 21.63
CA LEU A 20 16.21 3.69 22.14
C LEU A 20 15.16 4.75 22.49
N ILE A 21 15.57 5.84 23.17
CA ILE A 21 14.68 6.96 23.45
C ILE A 21 14.22 7.61 22.14
N ALA A 22 15.13 7.82 21.18
CA ALA A 22 14.78 8.40 19.89
C ALA A 22 13.77 7.53 19.11
N ALA A 23 13.93 6.20 19.13
CA ALA A 23 13.04 5.26 18.46
C ALA A 23 11.60 5.29 19.03
N LEU A 24 11.40 5.66 20.30
CA LEU A 24 10.06 5.82 20.88
C LEU A 24 9.24 6.93 20.21
N PHE A 25 9.91 7.91 19.59
CA PHE A 25 9.28 9.04 18.91
C PHE A 25 9.30 8.89 17.38
N ALA A 26 9.84 7.78 16.84
CA ALA A 26 9.83 7.54 15.41
C ALA A 26 8.41 7.28 14.91
N LYS A 27 8.07 7.85 13.74
CA LYS A 27 6.80 7.55 13.06
C LYS A 27 6.79 6.07 12.68
N LYS A 28 5.70 5.40 13.04
CA LYS A 28 5.50 3.96 12.78
C LYS A 28 4.90 3.69 11.40
N GLU A 29 4.25 4.70 10.83
CA GLU A 29 3.60 4.64 9.53
C GLU A 29 4.50 5.27 8.47
N TYR A 30 4.53 4.65 7.31
CA TYR A 30 5.17 5.17 6.11
C TYR A 30 4.16 5.11 4.97
N SER A 31 4.27 6.03 4.03
CA SER A 31 3.51 6.04 2.79
C SER A 31 4.45 5.92 1.61
N VAL A 32 4.01 5.22 0.57
CA VAL A 32 4.70 5.13 -0.71
C VAL A 32 3.79 5.76 -1.76
N GLU A 33 4.35 6.65 -2.55
CA GLU A 33 3.62 7.37 -3.59
C GLU A 33 4.42 7.32 -4.90
N LYS A 34 3.69 7.23 -6.02
CA LYS A 34 4.26 7.25 -7.36
C LYS A 34 3.34 8.06 -8.27
N GLU A 35 3.94 8.98 -9.02
CA GLU A 35 3.25 9.84 -9.96
C GLU A 35 3.68 9.52 -11.40
N VAL A 36 2.74 9.64 -12.34
CA VAL A 36 2.99 9.55 -13.79
C VAL A 36 2.16 10.59 -14.51
N ILE A 37 2.72 11.19 -15.57
CA ILE A 37 1.99 12.11 -16.45
C ILE A 37 1.39 11.32 -17.61
N ILE A 38 0.07 11.47 -17.82
CA ILE A 38 -0.66 10.83 -18.91
C ILE A 38 -1.15 11.91 -19.88
N ASN A 39 -0.77 11.81 -21.15
CA ASN A 39 -1.17 12.77 -22.19
C ASN A 39 -2.60 12.48 -22.71
N LYS A 40 -3.59 12.57 -21.82
CA LYS A 40 -5.02 12.33 -22.07
C LYS A 40 -5.89 13.29 -21.23
N PRO A 41 -7.15 13.54 -21.64
CA PRO A 41 -8.09 14.32 -20.82
C PRO A 41 -8.30 13.71 -19.43
N LEU A 42 -8.53 14.56 -18.43
CA LEU A 42 -8.75 14.14 -17.03
C LEU A 42 -9.89 13.14 -16.92
N GLU A 43 -11.02 13.38 -17.62
CA GLU A 43 -12.17 12.48 -17.55
C GLU A 43 -11.83 11.09 -18.11
N GLU A 44 -11.09 11.01 -19.23
CA GLU A 44 -10.68 9.74 -19.83
C GLU A 44 -9.77 8.94 -18.89
N VAL A 45 -8.84 9.61 -18.21
CA VAL A 45 -7.96 8.94 -17.23
C VAL A 45 -8.75 8.47 -16.03
N PHE A 46 -9.60 9.32 -15.44
CA PHE A 46 -10.39 8.99 -14.27
C PHE A 46 -11.35 7.83 -14.53
N ASP A 47 -12.10 7.88 -15.64
CA ASP A 47 -13.04 6.83 -16.04
C ASP A 47 -12.34 5.50 -16.31
N TYR A 48 -11.06 5.53 -16.71
CA TYR A 48 -10.25 4.33 -16.86
C TYR A 48 -9.81 3.76 -15.50
N VAL A 49 -9.29 4.59 -14.59
CA VAL A 49 -8.71 4.12 -13.33
C VAL A 49 -9.72 3.80 -12.24
N VAL A 50 -10.95 4.34 -12.34
CA VAL A 50 -12.05 4.00 -11.42
C VAL A 50 -12.49 2.54 -11.54
N LEU A 51 -12.23 1.92 -12.70
CA LEU A 51 -12.50 0.50 -12.92
C LEU A 51 -11.33 -0.33 -12.40
N LEU A 52 -11.54 -1.08 -11.31
CA LEU A 52 -10.50 -1.89 -10.69
C LEU A 52 -10.00 -3.00 -11.62
N LYS A 53 -10.85 -3.52 -12.50
CA LYS A 53 -10.44 -4.50 -13.50
C LYS A 53 -9.37 -3.97 -14.46
N ASN A 54 -9.31 -2.65 -14.66
CA ASN A 54 -8.28 -2.06 -15.52
C ASN A 54 -6.91 -2.05 -14.85
N GLN A 55 -6.82 -2.26 -13.53
CA GLN A 55 -5.54 -2.35 -12.81
C GLN A 55 -4.70 -3.55 -13.27
N ASP A 56 -5.32 -4.60 -13.80
CA ASP A 56 -4.62 -5.76 -14.35
C ASP A 56 -3.67 -5.38 -15.49
N ASN A 57 -3.93 -4.28 -16.20
CA ASN A 57 -3.06 -3.79 -17.28
C ASN A 57 -1.75 -3.16 -16.78
N PHE A 58 -1.61 -2.91 -15.48
CA PHE A 58 -0.43 -2.28 -14.88
C PHE A 58 -0.11 -2.84 -13.48
N SER A 59 -0.67 -4.00 -13.13
CA SER A 59 -0.48 -4.63 -11.83
C SER A 59 0.79 -5.46 -11.81
N VAL A 60 1.75 -5.04 -10.99
CA VAL A 60 3.00 -5.79 -10.78
C VAL A 60 2.74 -7.20 -10.23
N TRP A 61 1.67 -7.38 -9.45
CA TRP A 61 1.30 -8.69 -8.91
C TRP A 61 0.71 -9.62 -9.97
N MET A 62 -0.14 -9.10 -10.87
CA MET A 62 -0.70 -9.91 -11.96
C MET A 62 0.37 -10.26 -13.00
N ASP A 63 1.34 -9.37 -13.24
CA ASP A 63 2.50 -9.66 -14.07
C ASP A 63 3.42 -10.73 -13.45
N MET A 64 3.48 -10.79 -12.11
CA MET A 64 4.33 -11.72 -11.38
C MET A 64 3.77 -13.15 -11.41
N ASP A 65 2.47 -13.33 -11.25
CA ASP A 65 1.79 -14.61 -11.45
C ASP A 65 0.57 -14.49 -12.37
N PRO A 66 0.74 -14.74 -13.68
CA PRO A 66 -0.36 -14.76 -14.64
C PRO A 66 -1.40 -15.87 -14.41
N ALA A 67 -1.12 -16.85 -13.55
CA ALA A 67 -2.07 -17.90 -13.18
C ALA A 67 -2.95 -17.53 -11.97
N THR A 68 -2.79 -16.31 -11.43
CA THR A 68 -3.62 -15.78 -10.35
C THR A 68 -5.10 -15.88 -10.71
N ARG A 69 -5.90 -16.43 -9.80
CA ARG A 69 -7.36 -16.48 -9.94
C ARG A 69 -7.94 -15.22 -9.33
N GLN A 70 -8.78 -14.52 -10.09
CA GLN A 70 -9.48 -13.34 -9.61
C GLN A 70 -10.98 -13.59 -9.48
N GLU A 71 -11.58 -12.99 -8.45
CA GLU A 71 -13.02 -12.93 -8.25
C GLU A 71 -13.45 -11.47 -8.10
N PHE A 72 -14.49 -11.08 -8.84
CA PHE A 72 -15.04 -9.74 -8.77
C PHE A 72 -16.43 -9.77 -8.17
N ARG A 73 -16.69 -8.90 -7.22
CA ARG A 73 -17.98 -8.79 -6.52
C ARG A 73 -18.54 -7.38 -6.66
N ARG A 74 -19.86 -7.29 -6.89
CA ARG A 74 -20.61 -6.04 -7.17
C ARG A 74 -20.24 -5.42 -8.54
N THR A 75 -20.69 -4.20 -8.79
CA THR A 75 -20.50 -3.49 -10.07
C THR A 75 -19.19 -2.71 -10.06
N ASP A 76 -18.32 -2.95 -11.04
CA ASP A 76 -17.03 -2.24 -11.13
C ASP A 76 -17.22 -0.72 -11.28
N GLY A 77 -16.28 0.05 -10.74
CA GLY A 77 -16.35 1.51 -10.70
C GLY A 77 -17.39 2.08 -9.72
N THR A 78 -17.89 1.28 -8.77
CA THR A 78 -18.82 1.75 -7.75
C THR A 78 -18.31 1.47 -6.34
N VAL A 79 -18.70 2.31 -5.37
CA VAL A 79 -18.38 2.08 -3.96
C VAL A 79 -18.89 0.71 -3.53
N GLY A 80 -18.00 -0.05 -2.91
CA GLY A 80 -18.18 -1.44 -2.51
C GLY A 80 -17.77 -2.46 -3.57
N PHE A 81 -17.35 -2.07 -4.78
CA PHE A 81 -16.77 -3.05 -5.69
C PHE A 81 -15.55 -3.72 -5.07
N VAL A 82 -15.46 -5.06 -5.18
CA VAL A 82 -14.34 -5.82 -4.65
C VAL A 82 -13.67 -6.62 -5.75
N SER A 83 -12.34 -6.49 -5.85
CA SER A 83 -11.45 -7.36 -6.61
C SER A 83 -10.67 -8.24 -5.63
N ALA A 84 -10.92 -9.54 -5.66
CA ALA A 84 -10.20 -10.54 -4.85
C ALA A 84 -9.26 -11.35 -5.72
N TRP A 85 -8.12 -11.76 -5.17
CA TRP A 85 -7.14 -12.59 -5.86
C TRP A 85 -6.67 -13.76 -5.00
N GLN A 86 -6.32 -14.86 -5.65
CA GLN A 86 -5.68 -16.02 -5.05
C GLN A 86 -4.60 -16.55 -5.99
N SER A 87 -3.37 -16.57 -5.51
CA SER A 87 -2.20 -17.16 -6.17
C SER A 87 -1.58 -18.24 -5.28
N ASP A 88 -0.95 -19.24 -5.91
CA ASP A 88 -0.11 -20.22 -5.22
C ASP A 88 1.34 -19.71 -5.05
N ASP A 89 1.72 -18.62 -5.73
CA ASP A 89 3.00 -17.92 -5.52
C ASP A 89 2.92 -17.08 -4.24
N LYS A 90 3.79 -17.39 -3.28
CA LYS A 90 3.86 -16.71 -1.98
C LYS A 90 4.21 -15.23 -2.06
N ASN A 91 4.76 -14.76 -3.18
CA ASN A 91 5.06 -13.35 -3.40
C ASN A 91 3.82 -12.55 -3.85
N VAL A 92 2.78 -13.22 -4.34
CA VAL A 92 1.48 -12.62 -4.71
C VAL A 92 0.44 -12.90 -3.64
N GLY A 93 0.36 -14.15 -3.17
CA GLY A 93 -0.49 -14.57 -2.08
C GLY A 93 -1.98 -14.44 -2.38
N ALA A 94 -2.75 -14.12 -1.34
CA ALA A 94 -4.20 -13.98 -1.42
C ALA A 94 -4.66 -12.73 -0.70
N GLY A 95 -5.69 -12.08 -1.25
CA GLY A 95 -6.26 -10.89 -0.65
C GLY A 95 -7.38 -10.31 -1.49
N GLU A 96 -7.83 -9.14 -1.08
CA GLU A 96 -8.87 -8.39 -1.78
C GLU A 96 -8.70 -6.88 -1.62
N GLN A 97 -9.20 -6.15 -2.61
CA GLN A 97 -9.23 -4.70 -2.65
C GLN A 97 -10.67 -4.25 -2.87
N GLU A 98 -11.17 -3.38 -1.99
CA GLU A 98 -12.51 -2.81 -2.06
C GLU A 98 -12.47 -1.30 -2.27
N ILE A 99 -13.32 -0.78 -3.16
CA ILE A 99 -13.55 0.67 -3.29
C ILE A 99 -14.37 1.15 -2.11
N THR A 100 -13.82 2.02 -1.26
CA THR A 100 -14.52 2.54 -0.07
C THR A 100 -15.14 3.91 -0.31
N GLU A 101 -14.54 4.73 -1.19
CA GLU A 101 -15.03 6.05 -1.55
C GLU A 101 -14.59 6.44 -2.97
N ILE A 102 -15.42 7.23 -3.67
CA ILE A 102 -15.11 7.82 -4.97
C ILE A 102 -15.45 9.32 -4.91
N VAL A 103 -14.45 10.16 -5.14
CA VAL A 103 -14.61 11.59 -5.41
C VAL A 103 -14.39 11.80 -6.91
N PRO A 104 -15.46 12.05 -7.71
CA PRO A 104 -15.38 12.11 -9.16
C PRO A 104 -14.26 13.03 -9.68
N TYR A 105 -13.49 12.52 -10.64
CA TYR A 105 -12.38 13.21 -11.32
C TYR A 105 -11.22 13.64 -10.42
N GLN A 106 -11.17 13.18 -9.17
CA GLN A 106 -10.16 13.61 -8.19
C GLN A 106 -9.49 12.45 -7.48
N ARG A 107 -10.27 11.56 -6.86
CA ARG A 107 -9.74 10.58 -5.90
C ARG A 107 -10.60 9.34 -5.76
N ILE A 108 -9.95 8.20 -5.59
CA ILE A 108 -10.57 6.92 -5.27
C ILE A 108 -9.85 6.34 -4.05
N GLU A 109 -10.61 5.94 -3.03
CA GLU A 109 -10.10 5.31 -1.81
C GLU A 109 -10.35 3.81 -1.84
N TYR A 110 -9.39 3.05 -1.32
CA TYR A 110 -9.41 1.61 -1.27
C TYR A 110 -9.06 1.09 0.12
N GLU A 111 -9.71 0.00 0.52
CA GLU A 111 -9.23 -0.87 1.59
C GLU A 111 -8.67 -2.16 0.97
N LEU A 112 -7.39 -2.42 1.22
CA LEU A 112 -6.72 -3.66 0.84
C LEU A 112 -6.65 -4.58 2.06
N ARG A 113 -7.11 -5.82 1.89
CA ARG A 113 -7.10 -6.87 2.91
C ARG A 113 -6.27 -8.03 2.39
N PHE A 114 -5.06 -8.17 2.91
CA PHE A 114 -4.19 -9.31 2.66
C PHE A 114 -4.58 -10.45 3.60
N ILE A 115 -4.63 -11.67 3.07
CA ILE A 115 -5.04 -12.89 3.77
C ILE A 115 -3.86 -13.86 3.88
N GLU A 116 -3.19 -14.14 2.75
CA GLU A 116 -2.02 -15.01 2.71
C GLU A 116 -0.84 -14.30 2.06
N PRO A 117 0.41 -14.52 2.51
CA PRO A 117 0.82 -15.39 3.63
C PRO A 117 0.66 -14.78 5.03
N PHE A 118 0.40 -13.47 5.13
CA PHE A 118 0.21 -12.77 6.39
C PHE A 118 -1.00 -11.85 6.30
N GLU A 119 -1.87 -11.93 7.30
CA GLU A 119 -3.04 -11.07 7.38
C GLU A 119 -2.64 -9.61 7.64
N SER A 120 -3.20 -8.70 6.87
CA SER A 120 -2.99 -7.26 7.05
C SER A 120 -4.10 -6.45 6.39
N VAL A 121 -4.38 -5.28 6.92
CA VAL A 121 -5.30 -4.31 6.32
C VAL A 121 -4.54 -3.02 6.06
N SER A 122 -4.68 -2.47 4.86
CA SER A 122 -4.02 -1.24 4.43
C SER A 122 -5.01 -0.34 3.71
N GLN A 123 -4.85 0.97 3.89
CA GLN A 123 -5.58 1.97 3.13
C GLN A 123 -4.70 2.41 1.95
N ALA A 124 -5.27 2.44 0.76
CA ALA A 124 -4.60 2.90 -0.44
C ALA A 124 -5.50 3.84 -1.23
N TYR A 125 -4.92 4.62 -2.13
CA TYR A 125 -5.68 5.56 -2.94
C TYR A 125 -5.07 5.73 -4.31
N MET A 126 -5.87 6.27 -5.22
CA MET A 126 -5.42 6.82 -6.49
C MET A 126 -6.00 8.22 -6.68
N THR A 127 -5.19 9.14 -7.17
CA THR A 127 -5.60 10.51 -7.48
C THR A 127 -5.36 10.85 -8.94
N THR A 128 -6.17 11.75 -9.47
CA THR A 128 -6.03 12.33 -10.79
C THR A 128 -6.10 13.85 -10.68
N GLU A 129 -5.19 14.55 -11.33
CA GLU A 129 -5.13 16.02 -11.37
C GLU A 129 -4.85 16.48 -12.80
N ALA A 130 -5.46 17.59 -13.21
CA ALA A 130 -5.15 18.22 -14.48
C ALA A 130 -3.84 19.01 -14.38
N LEU A 131 -3.01 18.94 -15.42
CA LEU A 131 -1.76 19.70 -15.53
C LEU A 131 -1.97 21.17 -15.90
#